data_AF-A0A316G2Y5-F1
#
_entry.id   AF-A0A316G2Y5-F1
#
_cell.length_a   1.000
_cell.length_b   1.000
_cell.length_c   1.000
_cell.angle_alpha   90.00
_cell.angle_beta   90.00
_cell.angle_gamma   90.00
#
_symmetry.space_group_name_H-M   'P 1'
#
loop_
_entity.id
_entity.type
_entity.pdbx_description
1 polymer ?
#
loop_
_entity_poly.entity_id
_entity_poly.type
_entity_poly.pdbx_seq_one_letter_code
_entity_poly.pdbx_strand_id
1 'polypeptide(L)'
;MRRASPPDRWFDPARVSVPTPRPVPAEEDRGVTFAYGRHWRNESVVARDDPDNTITPTEQKLLHQRRLEAAEDRQAEADSNLAAALRLGATLKVLKDDG
;
A
#
# COMPACT_ATOMS: atom_id res chain seq x y z
N MET A 1 -43.83 34.79 -38.40
CA MET A 1 -43.09 36.05 -38.19
C MET A 1 -42.32 35.94 -36.88
N ARG A 2 -40.99 36.03 -36.93
CA ARG A 2 -40.08 35.90 -35.77
C ARG A 2 -39.97 37.24 -35.04
N ARG A 3 -40.04 37.26 -33.72
CA ARG A 3 -39.49 38.33 -32.87
C ARG A 3 -38.40 37.73 -31.98
N ALA A 4 -37.27 38.43 -31.92
CA ALA A 4 -35.99 37.99 -31.40
C ALA A 4 -35.97 37.86 -29.86
N SER A 5 -35.32 36.81 -29.37
CA SER A 5 -34.89 36.68 -27.97
C SER A 5 -33.62 37.51 -27.71
N PRO A 6 -33.44 38.10 -26.51
CA PRO A 6 -32.24 38.87 -26.18
C PRO A 6 -30.99 37.97 -26.05
N PRO A 7 -29.79 38.47 -26.36
CA PRO A 7 -28.57 37.66 -26.30
C PRO A 7 -28.23 37.27 -24.86
N ASP A 8 -27.90 35.98 -24.71
CA ASP A 8 -27.49 35.29 -23.49
C ASP A 8 -26.41 36.05 -22.71
N ARG A 9 -26.76 36.49 -21.49
CA ARG A 9 -25.85 37.09 -20.49
C ARG A 9 -25.02 36.03 -19.77
N TRP A 10 -24.41 35.11 -20.50
CA TRP A 10 -23.74 33.96 -19.88
C TRP A 10 -22.36 33.69 -20.48
N PHE A 11 -21.51 34.73 -20.60
CA PHE A 11 -20.06 34.65 -20.37
C PHE A 11 -19.43 36.03 -20.60
N ASP A 12 -18.75 36.60 -19.60
CA ASP A 12 -17.89 37.78 -19.77
C ASP A 12 -16.43 37.35 -19.53
N PRO A 13 -15.61 37.17 -20.59
CA PRO A 13 -14.23 36.72 -20.45
C PRO A 13 -13.34 37.75 -19.72
N ALA A 14 -13.79 38.99 -19.54
CA ALA A 14 -13.05 40.01 -18.78
C ALA A 14 -13.14 39.84 -17.26
N ARG A 15 -14.00 38.93 -16.76
CA ARG A 15 -14.22 38.65 -15.32
C ARG A 15 -13.56 37.37 -14.83
N VAL A 16 -12.71 36.72 -15.63
CA VAL A 16 -11.91 35.58 -15.15
C VAL A 16 -10.79 36.13 -14.26
N SER A 17 -11.11 36.36 -12.98
CA SER A 17 -10.09 36.55 -11.97
C SER A 17 -9.31 35.24 -11.87
N VAL A 18 -8.06 35.24 -12.32
CA VAL A 18 -7.13 34.14 -12.05
C VAL A 18 -7.09 33.99 -10.52
N PRO A 19 -7.49 32.86 -9.94
CA PRO A 19 -7.43 32.69 -8.50
C PRO A 19 -5.97 32.85 -8.08
N THR A 20 -5.69 33.85 -7.24
CA THR A 20 -4.36 34.01 -6.65
C THR A 20 -4.02 32.69 -5.94
N PRO A 21 -2.91 32.02 -6.29
CA PRO A 21 -2.51 30.81 -5.58
C PRO A 21 -2.42 31.16 -4.10
N ARG A 22 -3.15 30.41 -3.26
CA ARG A 22 -2.98 30.53 -1.81
C ARG A 22 -1.51 30.27 -1.51
N PRO A 23 -0.82 31.07 -0.67
CA PRO A 23 0.51 30.75 -0.22
C PRO A 23 0.47 29.34 0.38
N VAL A 24 1.17 28.41 -0.25
CA VAL A 24 1.36 27.07 0.33
C VAL A 24 2.26 27.30 1.54
N PRO A 25 1.83 26.97 2.78
CA PRO A 25 2.75 26.99 3.90
C PRO A 25 3.94 26.10 3.49
N ALA A 26 5.17 26.55 3.77
CA ALA A 26 6.36 25.74 3.54
C ALA A 26 6.08 24.35 4.12
N GLU A 27 5.96 23.34 3.25
CA GLU A 27 5.61 22.00 3.67
C GLU A 27 6.70 21.55 4.63
N GLU A 28 6.36 21.50 5.92
CA GLU A 28 6.95 20.50 6.80
C GLU A 28 6.75 19.18 6.08
N ASP A 29 7.85 18.66 5.53
CA ASP A 29 7.90 17.49 4.67
C ASP A 29 7.44 16.26 5.46
N ARG A 30 6.11 16.06 5.53
CA ARG A 30 5.41 15.03 6.32
C ARG A 30 5.57 13.62 5.75
N GLY A 31 6.62 13.38 4.96
CA GLY A 31 6.87 12.09 4.33
C GLY A 31 5.75 11.66 3.39
N VAL A 32 5.10 12.60 2.70
CA VAL A 32 4.11 12.29 1.67
C VAL A 32 4.61 12.84 0.33
N THR A 33 4.90 11.96 -0.62
CA THR A 33 5.36 12.33 -1.97
C THR A 33 4.21 12.23 -2.96
N PHE A 34 4.08 13.23 -3.85
CA PHE A 34 3.12 13.19 -4.93
C PHE A 34 3.76 12.64 -6.21
N ALA A 35 3.22 11.54 -6.74
CA ALA A 35 3.68 10.94 -7.98
C ALA A 35 2.53 10.24 -8.72
N TYR A 36 2.49 10.38 -10.05
CA TYR A 36 1.48 9.76 -10.92
C TYR A 36 0.03 10.09 -10.53
N GLY A 37 -0.24 11.35 -10.17
CA GLY A 37 -1.59 11.79 -9.79
C GLY A 37 -2.07 11.27 -8.43
N ARG A 38 -1.20 10.62 -7.65
CA ARG A 38 -1.52 10.01 -6.35
C ARG A 38 -0.53 10.45 -5.28
N HIS A 39 -1.00 10.39 -4.04
CA HIS A 39 -0.18 10.67 -2.86
C HIS A 39 0.37 9.34 -2.33
N TRP A 40 1.66 9.29 -2.09
CA TRP A 40 2.39 8.15 -1.54
C TRP A 40 2.95 8.52 -0.18
N ARG A 41 2.63 7.73 0.84
CA ARG A 41 3.19 7.92 2.19
C ARG A 41 4.51 7.15 2.28
N ASN A 42 5.60 7.86 2.52
CA ASN A 42 6.91 7.29 2.79
C ASN A 42 6.98 6.90 4.27
N GLU A 43 6.80 5.60 4.55
CA GLU A 43 6.88 5.05 5.91
C GLU A 43 8.31 5.09 6.49
N SER A 44 9.33 5.30 5.65
CA SER A 44 10.73 5.43 6.06
C SER A 44 11.11 6.78 6.66
N VAL A 45 10.25 7.80 6.58
CA VAL A 45 10.52 9.16 7.12
C VAL A 45 10.39 9.20 8.65
N VAL A 46 9.96 8.11 9.27
CA VAL A 46 9.91 7.95 10.74
C VAL A 46 11.31 8.11 11.39
N ALA A 47 12.40 7.97 10.64
CA ALA A 47 13.77 8.12 11.13
C ALA A 47 14.32 9.56 11.14
N ARG A 48 13.53 10.60 10.83
CA ARG A 48 14.02 11.98 10.93
C ARG A 48 13.97 12.52 12.37
N ASP A 49 13.05 12.00 13.18
CA ASP A 49 12.84 12.40 14.58
C ASP A 49 13.40 11.39 15.60
N ASP A 50 13.93 10.25 15.13
CA ASP A 50 14.66 9.28 15.96
C ASP A 50 16.16 9.34 15.63
N PRO A 51 16.96 10.12 16.38
CA PRO A 51 18.39 10.29 16.13
C PRO A 51 19.20 9.03 16.43
N ASP A 52 18.62 7.99 17.03
CA ASP A 52 19.31 6.77 17.42
C ASP A 52 18.63 5.52 16.87
N ASN A 53 18.43 5.51 15.54
CA ASN A 53 17.96 4.36 14.75
C ASN A 53 18.98 3.19 14.71
N THR A 54 19.78 3.05 15.76
CA THR A 54 20.80 2.03 15.93
C THR A 54 20.14 0.82 16.57
N ILE A 55 19.87 -0.23 15.77
CA ILE A 55 19.39 -1.51 16.32
C ILE A 55 20.41 -2.04 17.33
N THR A 56 20.01 -2.10 18.58
CA THR A 56 20.86 -2.59 19.68
C THR A 56 21.19 -4.07 19.49
N PRO A 57 22.31 -4.58 20.03
CA PRO A 57 22.64 -6.01 19.97
C PRO A 57 21.53 -6.92 20.53
N THR A 58 20.77 -6.45 21.51
CA THR A 58 19.64 -7.16 22.10
C THR A 58 18.48 -7.26 21.11
N GLU A 59 18.15 -6.18 20.42
CA GLU A 59 17.12 -6.18 19.37
C GLU A 59 17.53 -7.04 18.18
N GLN A 60 18.82 -7.04 17.79
CA GLN A 60 19.32 -7.95 16.75
C GLN A 60 19.12 -9.42 17.14
N LYS A 61 19.41 -9.78 18.40
CA LYS A 61 19.16 -11.14 18.92
C LYS A 61 17.68 -11.50 18.88
N LEU A 62 16.80 -10.57 19.28
CA LEU A 62 15.36 -10.78 19.26
C LEU A 62 14.83 -10.97 17.83
N LEU A 63 15.30 -10.15 16.88
CA LEU A 63 14.94 -10.28 15.47
C LEU A 63 15.43 -11.61 14.89
N HIS A 64 16.65 -12.03 15.25
CA HIS A 64 17.18 -13.32 14.83
C HIS A 64 16.34 -14.49 15.37
N GLN A 65 15.98 -14.46 16.66
CA GLN A 65 15.12 -15.46 17.27
C GLN A 65 13.77 -15.56 16.55
N ARG A 66 13.08 -14.42 16.36
CA ARG A 66 11.79 -14.40 15.64
C ARG A 66 11.89 -14.94 14.21
N ARG A 67 13.03 -14.70 13.54
CA ARG A 67 13.28 -15.25 12.21
C ARG A 67 13.39 -16.77 12.23
N LEU A 68 14.00 -17.34 13.27
CA LEU A 68 14.09 -18.80 13.44
C LEU A 68 12.71 -19.40 13.73
N GLU A 69 11.96 -18.81 14.65
CA GLU A 69 10.58 -19.22 14.96
C GLU A 69 9.70 -19.19 13.69
N ALA A 70 9.74 -18.11 12.93
CA ALA A 70 9.00 -18.00 11.66
C ALA A 70 9.50 -18.96 10.56
N ALA A 71 10.71 -19.50 10.67
CA ALA A 71 11.20 -20.55 9.77
C ALA A 71 10.65 -21.92 10.18
N GLU A 72 10.61 -22.20 11.48
CA GLU A 72 10.02 -23.41 12.05
C GLU A 72 8.52 -23.49 11.73
N ASP A 73 7.78 -22.39 11.89
CA ASP A 73 6.35 -22.33 11.56
C ASP A 73 6.09 -22.65 10.09
N ARG A 74 6.88 -22.08 9.18
CA ARG A 74 6.78 -22.36 7.73
C ARG A 74 7.09 -23.82 7.40
N GLN A 75 8.04 -24.42 8.11
CA GLN A 75 8.38 -25.83 7.93
C GLN A 75 7.22 -26.72 8.41
N ALA A 76 6.66 -26.44 9.60
CA ALA A 76 5.53 -27.18 10.14
C ALA A 76 4.29 -27.09 9.21
N GLU A 77 4.03 -25.92 8.65
CA GLU A 77 2.96 -25.73 7.66
C GLU A 77 3.21 -26.55 6.39
N ALA A 78 4.43 -26.53 5.85
CA ALA A 78 4.80 -27.31 4.67
C ALA A 78 4.64 -28.83 4.90
N ASP A 79 5.05 -29.32 6.07
CA ASP A 79 4.93 -30.74 6.43
C ASP A 79 3.46 -31.17 6.57
N SER A 80 2.62 -30.32 7.18
CA SER A 80 1.17 -30.54 7.25
C SER A 80 0.53 -30.60 5.87
N ASN A 81 0.89 -29.66 4.99
CA ASN A 81 0.40 -29.61 3.61
C ASN A 81 0.83 -30.84 2.81
N LEU A 82 2.07 -31.31 2.98
CA LEU A 82 2.56 -32.53 2.35
C LEU A 82 1.78 -33.76 2.83
N ALA A 83 1.55 -33.89 4.14
CA ALA A 83 0.77 -34.98 4.71
C ALA A 83 -0.68 -34.99 4.17
N ALA A 84 -1.30 -33.82 4.04
CA ALA A 84 -2.62 -33.69 3.44
C ALA A 84 -2.62 -34.09 1.96
N ALA A 85 -1.61 -33.66 1.19
CA ALA A 85 -1.47 -34.02 -0.22
C ALA A 85 -1.29 -35.53 -0.43
N LEU A 86 -0.51 -36.20 0.43
CA LEU A 86 -0.34 -37.66 0.38
C LEU A 86 -1.66 -38.39 0.64
N ARG A 87 -2.44 -37.94 1.63
CA ARG A 87 -3.77 -38.49 1.91
C ARG A 87 -4.71 -38.30 0.72
N LEU A 88 -4.73 -37.10 0.15
CA LEU A 88 -5.53 -36.82 -1.06
C LEU A 88 -5.11 -37.73 -2.22
N GLY A 89 -3.81 -37.86 -2.47
CA GLY A 89 -3.28 -38.77 -3.51
C GLY A 89 -3.72 -40.21 -3.30
N ALA A 90 -3.69 -40.71 -2.06
CA ALA A 90 -4.17 -42.04 -1.73
C ALA A 90 -5.68 -42.20 -2.01
N THR A 91 -6.49 -41.21 -1.62
CA THR A 91 -7.95 -41.26 -1.88
C THR A 91 -8.27 -41.22 -3.38
N LEU A 92 -7.55 -40.41 -4.16
CA LEU A 92 -7.74 -40.33 -5.61
C LEU A 92 -7.32 -41.62 -6.32
N LYS A 93 -6.30 -42.32 -5.80
CA LYS A 93 -5.89 -43.62 -6.32
C LYS A 93 -7.00 -44.66 -6.14
N VAL A 94 -7.60 -44.74 -4.95
CA VAL A 94 -8.74 -45.63 -4.68
C VAL A 94 -9.90 -45.35 -5.63
N LEU A 95 -10.29 -44.08 -5.76
CA LEU A 95 -11.38 -43.69 -6.67
C LEU A 95 -11.12 -44.02 -8.14
N LYS A 96 -9.84 -43.99 -8.58
CA LYS A 96 -9.45 -44.38 -9.93
C LYS A 96 -9.51 -45.89 -10.13
N ASP A 97 -9.15 -46.68 -9.12
CA ASP A 97 -9.11 -48.14 -9.20
C ASP A 97 -10.53 -48.75 -9.09
N ASP A 98 -11.49 -48.02 -8.48
CA ASP A 98 -12.90 -48.41 -8.34
C ASP A 98 -13.82 -48.01 -9.51
N GLY A 99 -13.33 -47.23 -10.47
CA GLY A 99 -14.09 -46.70 -11.63
C GLY A 99 -13.71 -47.33 -12.96
#